data_AF-A0A7W1EP14-F1
#
_entry.id   AF-A0A7W1EP14-F1
#
_cell.length_a   1.000
_cell.length_b   1.000
_cell.length_c   1.000
_cell.angle_alpha   90.00
_cell.angle_beta   90.00
_cell.angle_gamma   90.00
#
_symmetry.space_group_name_H-M   'P 1'
#
loop_
_entity.id
_entity.type
_entity.pdbx_description
1 polymer ?
#
loop_
_entity_poly.entity_id
_entity_poly.type
_entity_poly.pdbx_seq_one_letter_code
_entity_poly.pdbx_strand_id
1 'polypeptide(L)'
;MSGAPEPILPPRAITPERRLEALQHVNRGRGSFAFLWDWVKIFTVSVAVFFALRTFIVEAFKIPSGSMEGTLLVGDFLLVNKVVFGAEVPLVGRRLPAFRHPARGDVIVFEWPKDHTKNFVKRLVGLPGDTLAMRDGVLIRNGVALAEPYVRHLDPQSDPVWEEFRWQSDFLVKVAGAAMAYHPSRNNWGPLVVPLSQYFVLGDNRDNSLDSRYWGFVPDSLLRGRPEVVYFSFAPDSSNEFAWLSHVRWARLGDRVR
;
A
#
# COMPACT_ATOMS: atom_id res chain seq x y z
N MET A 1 -85.57 -19.58 27.57
CA MET A 1 -84.43 -19.65 26.65
C MET A 1 -83.31 -20.41 27.35
N SER A 2 -82.93 -21.58 26.84
CA SER A 2 -81.62 -22.20 27.17
C SER A 2 -81.33 -23.21 26.07
N GLY A 3 -80.59 -22.78 25.05
CA GLY A 3 -80.20 -23.60 23.91
C GLY A 3 -79.24 -24.70 24.37
N ALA A 4 -79.48 -25.92 23.89
CA ALA A 4 -78.55 -27.02 24.06
C ALA A 4 -77.21 -26.68 23.38
N PRO A 5 -76.06 -27.06 23.97
CA PRO A 5 -74.76 -26.82 23.37
C PRO A 5 -74.63 -27.59 22.06
N GLU A 6 -74.16 -26.91 21.01
CA GLU A 6 -73.91 -27.49 19.70
C GLU A 6 -72.83 -28.59 19.81
N PRO A 7 -73.02 -29.77 19.19
CA PRO A 7 -72.04 -30.84 19.25
C PRO A 7 -70.74 -30.42 18.53
N ILE A 8 -69.61 -30.56 19.22
CA ILE A 8 -68.28 -30.33 18.66
C ILE A 8 -68.05 -31.39 17.58
N LEU A 9 -68.14 -30.99 16.31
CA LEU A 9 -67.81 -31.84 15.17
C LEU A 9 -66.35 -32.31 15.29
N PRO A 10 -66.06 -33.61 15.10
CA PRO A 10 -64.68 -34.09 15.11
C PRO A 10 -63.88 -33.35 14.03
N PRO A 11 -62.59 -33.03 14.28
CA PRO A 11 -61.76 -32.36 13.29
C PRO A 11 -61.81 -33.18 11.99
N ARG A 12 -62.16 -32.52 10.88
CA ARG A 12 -62.27 -33.16 9.55
C ARG A 12 -61.02 -34.01 9.33
N ALA A 13 -61.21 -35.33 9.25
CA ALA A 13 -60.13 -36.25 8.96
C ALA A 13 -59.46 -35.82 7.66
N ILE A 14 -58.18 -35.45 7.73
CA ILE A 14 -57.41 -35.08 6.55
C ILE A 14 -57.27 -36.37 5.74
N THR A 15 -57.94 -36.40 4.58
CA THR A 15 -57.87 -37.55 3.69
C THR A 15 -56.42 -37.82 3.27
N PRO A 16 -56.03 -39.08 3.03
CA PRO A 16 -54.69 -39.42 2.54
C PRO A 16 -54.30 -38.61 1.31
N GLU A 17 -55.27 -38.30 0.45
CA GLU A 17 -55.12 -37.48 -0.75
C GLU A 17 -54.73 -36.03 -0.44
N ARG A 18 -55.41 -35.39 0.52
CA ARG A 18 -55.06 -34.04 0.97
C ARG A 18 -53.71 -33.99 1.67
N ARG A 19 -53.32 -35.06 2.38
CA ARG A 19 -51.96 -35.19 2.93
C ARG A 19 -50.93 -35.31 1.82
N LEU A 20 -51.22 -36.07 0.75
CA LEU A 20 -50.33 -36.23 -0.39
C LEU A 20 -50.17 -34.92 -1.18
N GLU A 21 -51.26 -34.20 -1.42
CA GLU A 21 -51.24 -32.87 -2.05
C GLU A 21 -50.42 -31.88 -1.22
N ALA A 22 -50.62 -31.85 0.10
CA ALA A 22 -49.84 -30.99 0.99
C ALA A 22 -48.34 -31.33 0.96
N LEU A 23 -47.99 -32.62 0.93
CA LEU A 23 -46.60 -33.08 0.83
C LEU A 23 -45.99 -32.76 -0.55
N GLN A 24 -46.76 -32.86 -1.63
CA GLN A 24 -46.31 -32.48 -2.98
C GLN A 24 -46.09 -30.96 -3.11
N HIS A 25 -46.91 -30.15 -2.45
CA HIS A 25 -46.71 -28.70 -2.40
C HIS A 25 -45.50 -28.29 -1.57
N VAL A 26 -45.23 -28.99 -0.46
CA VAL A 26 -44.03 -28.77 0.38
C VAL A 26 -42.76 -29.27 -0.32
N ASN A 27 -42.86 -30.33 -1.11
CA ASN A 27 -41.72 -30.96 -1.82
C ASN A 27 -41.51 -30.44 -3.25
N ARG A 28 -42.20 -29.36 -3.67
CA ARG A 28 -41.77 -28.54 -4.82
C ARG A 28 -40.50 -27.80 -4.40
N GLY A 29 -39.40 -28.54 -4.30
CA GLY A 29 -38.07 -28.01 -4.12
C GLY A 29 -37.85 -26.93 -5.17
N ARG A 30 -37.40 -25.75 -4.74
CA ARG A 30 -36.82 -24.76 -5.67
C ARG A 30 -35.85 -25.53 -6.55
N GLY A 31 -36.16 -25.63 -7.84
CA GLY A 31 -35.43 -26.50 -8.74
C GLY A 31 -33.93 -26.26 -8.63
N SER A 32 -33.13 -27.32 -8.72
CA SER A 32 -31.66 -27.27 -8.71
C SER A 32 -31.08 -26.16 -9.61
N PHE A 33 -31.79 -25.82 -10.69
CA PHE A 33 -31.47 -24.71 -11.57
C PHE A 33 -31.62 -23.32 -10.92
N ALA A 34 -32.70 -23.07 -10.16
CA ALA A 34 -32.88 -21.81 -9.43
C ALA A 34 -31.84 -21.65 -8.32
N PHE A 35 -31.52 -22.75 -7.61
CA PHE A 35 -30.45 -22.79 -6.62
C PHE A 35 -29.08 -22.48 -7.26
N LEU A 36 -28.74 -23.14 -8.37
CA LEU A 36 -27.49 -22.90 -9.10
C LEU A 36 -27.40 -21.45 -9.59
N TRP A 37 -28.51 -20.89 -10.10
CA TRP A 37 -28.56 -19.51 -10.56
C TRP A 37 -28.31 -18.49 -9.45
N ASP A 38 -28.82 -18.74 -8.24
CA ASP A 38 -28.57 -17.88 -7.09
C ASP A 38 -27.10 -17.94 -6.64
N TRP A 39 -26.47 -19.12 -6.68
CA TRP A 39 -25.02 -19.24 -6.43
C TRP A 39 -24.17 -18.51 -7.47
N VAL A 40 -24.53 -18.61 -8.76
CA VAL A 40 -23.84 -17.91 -9.84
C VAL A 40 -23.92 -16.40 -9.65
N LYS A 41 -25.08 -15.86 -9.25
CA LYS A 41 -25.22 -14.42 -8.95
C LYS A 41 -24.32 -14.01 -7.79
N ILE A 42 -24.34 -14.75 -6.68
CA ILE A 42 -23.51 -14.44 -5.50
C ILE A 42 -22.03 -14.45 -5.86
N PHE A 43 -21.59 -15.48 -6.59
CA PHE A 43 -20.22 -15.58 -7.08
C PHE A 43 -19.86 -14.40 -7.98
N THR A 44 -20.72 -14.08 -8.95
CA THR A 44 -20.51 -12.97 -9.89
C THR A 44 -20.40 -11.62 -9.17
N VAL A 45 -21.33 -11.35 -8.24
CA VAL A 45 -21.30 -10.12 -7.42
C VAL A 45 -20.04 -10.09 -6.55
N SER A 46 -19.66 -11.21 -5.94
CA SER A 46 -18.45 -11.29 -5.09
C SER A 46 -17.18 -11.03 -5.89
N VAL A 47 -17.06 -11.61 -7.09
CA VAL A 47 -15.94 -11.39 -8.00
C VAL A 47 -15.91 -9.93 -8.47
N ALA A 48 -17.05 -9.35 -8.84
CA ALA A 48 -17.15 -7.96 -9.23
C ALA A 48 -16.74 -7.00 -8.11
N VAL A 49 -17.22 -7.25 -6.88
CA VAL A 49 -16.83 -6.49 -5.69
C VAL A 49 -15.33 -6.67 -5.40
N PHE A 50 -14.80 -7.88 -5.47
CA PHE A 50 -13.36 -8.13 -5.28
C PHE A 50 -12.52 -7.33 -6.26
N PHE A 51 -12.85 -7.34 -7.55
CA PHE A 51 -12.15 -6.54 -8.55
C PHE A 51 -12.30 -5.04 -8.29
N ALA A 52 -13.49 -4.56 -7.91
CA ALA A 52 -13.69 -3.16 -7.55
C ALA A 52 -12.81 -2.74 -6.35
N LEU A 53 -12.79 -3.55 -5.27
CA LEU A 53 -11.95 -3.32 -4.10
C LEU A 53 -10.46 -3.32 -4.47
N ARG A 54 -10.03 -4.29 -5.28
CA ARG A 54 -8.64 -4.41 -5.75
C ARG A 54 -8.21 -3.25 -6.64
N THR A 55 -9.11 -2.78 -7.49
CA THR A 55 -8.83 -1.68 -8.41
C THR A 55 -8.72 -0.36 -7.66
N PHE A 56 -9.67 -0.07 -6.77
CA PHE A 56 -9.85 1.28 -6.21
C PHE A 56 -9.37 1.44 -4.77
N ILE A 57 -9.27 0.36 -3.98
CA ILE A 57 -9.07 0.48 -2.53
C ILE A 57 -7.72 -0.09 -2.09
N VAL A 58 -7.46 -1.36 -2.41
CA VAL A 58 -6.33 -2.11 -1.85
C VAL A 58 -5.50 -2.76 -2.93
N GLU A 59 -4.19 -2.65 -2.82
CA GLU A 59 -3.23 -3.35 -3.66
C GLU A 59 -2.17 -4.06 -2.82
N ALA A 60 -1.75 -5.24 -3.29
CA ALA A 60 -0.79 -6.08 -2.61
C ALA A 60 0.58 -5.95 -3.29
N PHE A 61 1.60 -5.62 -2.52
CA PHE A 61 2.99 -5.51 -3.00
C PHE A 61 3.91 -6.43 -2.22
N LYS A 62 4.87 -7.05 -2.89
CA LYS A 62 5.98 -7.77 -2.26
C LYS A 62 7.20 -6.88 -2.21
N ILE A 63 7.92 -6.87 -1.07
CA ILE A 63 9.18 -6.15 -0.90
C ILE A 63 10.35 -7.01 -1.39
N PRO A 64 11.04 -6.61 -2.49
CA PRO A 64 12.13 -7.39 -3.06
C PRO A 64 13.52 -6.97 -2.55
N SER A 65 13.66 -5.80 -1.91
CA SER A 65 14.95 -5.23 -1.54
C SER A 65 14.98 -4.67 -0.11
N GLY A 66 16.18 -4.61 0.47
CA GLY A 66 16.41 -4.21 1.86
C GLY A 66 16.49 -2.70 2.11
N SER A 67 16.10 -1.87 1.15
CA SER A 67 16.28 -0.41 1.27
C SER A 67 15.45 0.28 2.35
N MET A 68 14.44 -0.43 2.87
CA MET A 68 13.59 0.00 3.97
C MET A 68 13.82 -0.85 5.23
N GLU A 69 14.94 -1.58 5.31
CA GLU A 69 15.28 -2.43 6.46
C GLU A 69 15.24 -1.67 7.78
N GLY A 70 14.71 -2.34 8.80
CA GLY A 70 14.31 -1.73 10.08
C GLY A 70 12.81 -1.44 10.16
N THR A 71 12.18 -1.10 9.02
CA THR A 71 10.73 -0.87 8.91
C THR A 71 10.05 -1.98 8.09
N LEU A 72 10.62 -2.28 6.92
CA LEU A 72 10.17 -3.30 5.99
C LEU A 72 11.33 -4.22 5.63
N LEU A 73 11.07 -5.52 5.63
CA LEU A 73 12.06 -6.56 5.35
C LEU A 73 11.82 -7.16 3.97
N VAL A 74 12.90 -7.65 3.36
CA VAL A 74 12.80 -8.46 2.14
C VAL A 74 11.91 -9.67 2.42
N GLY A 75 10.92 -9.89 1.53
CA GLY A 75 9.92 -10.94 1.68
C GLY A 75 8.64 -10.53 2.42
N ASP A 76 8.54 -9.28 2.89
CA ASP A 76 7.28 -8.72 3.37
C ASP A 76 6.29 -8.51 2.22
N PHE A 77 5.02 -8.77 2.49
CA PHE A 77 3.89 -8.44 1.63
C PHE A 77 3.01 -7.40 2.31
N LEU A 78 2.76 -6.32 1.58
CA LEU A 78 2.10 -5.12 2.08
C LEU A 78 0.70 -5.00 1.52
N LEU A 79 -0.26 -4.64 2.37
CA LEU A 79 -1.54 -4.07 1.94
C LEU A 79 -1.38 -2.57 1.84
N VAL A 80 -1.51 -2.06 0.63
CA VAL A 80 -1.39 -0.64 0.28
C VAL A 80 -2.76 -0.04 0.09
N ASN A 81 -3.03 1.02 0.83
CA ASN A 81 -4.24 1.83 0.69
C ASN A 81 -4.04 2.86 -0.42
N LYS A 82 -4.78 2.69 -1.53
CA LYS A 82 -4.73 3.58 -2.71
C LYS A 82 -5.63 4.80 -2.56
N VAL A 83 -6.62 4.72 -1.68
CA VAL A 83 -7.64 5.75 -1.50
C VAL A 83 -7.02 7.04 -0.95
N VAL A 84 -6.02 6.91 -0.07
CA VAL A 84 -5.41 8.05 0.64
C VAL A 84 -4.95 9.15 -0.31
N PHE A 85 -4.29 8.79 -1.42
CA PHE A 85 -3.67 9.74 -2.36
C PHE A 85 -4.43 9.88 -3.68
N GLY A 86 -5.66 9.37 -3.76
CA GLY A 86 -6.50 9.44 -4.95
C GLY A 86 -6.25 8.25 -5.88
N ALA A 87 -7.15 7.27 -5.84
CA ALA A 87 -7.06 6.08 -6.68
C ALA A 87 -7.15 6.45 -8.17
N GLU A 88 -6.28 5.87 -8.98
CA GLU A 88 -6.36 6.00 -10.43
C GLU A 88 -7.54 5.18 -10.97
N VAL A 89 -8.37 5.82 -11.80
CA VAL A 89 -9.48 5.17 -12.47
C VAL A 89 -8.96 4.48 -13.73
N PRO A 90 -9.04 3.14 -13.83
CA PRO A 90 -8.64 2.44 -15.05
C PRO A 90 -9.40 2.96 -16.26
N LEU A 91 -8.77 2.92 -17.44
CA LEU A 91 -9.32 3.36 -18.74
C LEU A 91 -9.51 4.88 -18.90
N VAL A 92 -9.72 5.62 -17.81
CA VAL A 92 -9.97 7.07 -17.85
C VAL A 92 -8.70 7.88 -17.58
N GLY A 93 -7.69 7.28 -16.93
CA GLY A 93 -6.41 7.94 -16.62
C GLY A 93 -6.54 9.13 -15.66
N ARG A 94 -7.69 9.27 -14.99
CA ARG A 94 -7.96 10.32 -14.00
C ARG A 94 -7.81 9.76 -12.59
N ARG A 95 -7.36 10.60 -11.67
CA ARG A 95 -7.30 10.27 -10.24
C ARG A 95 -8.55 10.76 -9.53
N LEU A 96 -9.06 9.96 -8.61
CA LEU A 96 -10.06 10.39 -7.66
C LEU A 96 -9.48 11.45 -6.71
N PRO A 97 -10.30 12.30 -6.08
CA PRO A 97 -9.83 13.24 -5.08
C PRO A 97 -9.05 12.52 -3.97
N ALA A 98 -7.87 13.05 -3.63
CA ALA A 98 -7.10 12.54 -2.50
C ALA A 98 -7.83 12.84 -1.19
N PHE A 99 -7.96 11.84 -0.32
CA PHE A 99 -8.58 12.02 0.99
C PHE A 99 -7.64 12.68 1.99
N ARG A 100 -6.32 12.57 1.76
CA ARG A 100 -5.30 13.20 2.58
C ARG A 100 -4.06 13.49 1.74
N HIS A 101 -3.42 14.63 1.99
CA HIS A 101 -2.10 14.89 1.42
C HIS A 101 -1.01 14.05 2.12
N PRO A 102 0.00 13.58 1.38
CA PRO A 102 1.19 12.95 1.95
C PRO A 102 1.81 13.84 3.03
N ALA A 103 2.17 13.24 4.15
CA ALA A 103 2.80 13.92 5.26
C ALA A 103 4.23 13.41 5.44
N ARG A 104 5.07 14.26 6.04
CA ARG A 104 6.43 13.87 6.43
C ARG A 104 6.40 12.62 7.32
N GLY A 105 7.30 11.70 7.03
CA GLY A 105 7.43 10.43 7.74
C GLY A 105 6.54 9.33 7.18
N ASP A 106 5.61 9.63 6.27
CA ASP A 106 4.84 8.57 5.60
C ASP A 106 5.78 7.67 4.79
N VAL A 107 5.64 6.37 4.97
CA VAL A 107 6.11 5.41 3.97
C VAL A 107 5.11 5.44 2.82
N ILE A 108 5.59 5.56 1.58
CA ILE A 108 4.75 5.69 0.39
C ILE A 108 5.20 4.70 -0.69
N VAL A 109 4.22 4.21 -1.45
CA VAL A 109 4.46 3.47 -2.70
C VAL A 109 4.25 4.42 -3.86
N PHE A 110 5.18 4.45 -4.80
CA PHE A 110 5.15 5.33 -5.96
C PHE A 110 5.83 4.68 -7.17
N GLU A 111 5.50 5.15 -8.36
CA GLU A 111 6.21 4.77 -9.58
C GLU A 111 7.55 5.48 -9.68
N TRP A 112 8.59 4.74 -10.05
CA TRP A 112 9.92 5.31 -10.19
C TRP A 112 9.96 6.34 -11.33
N PRO A 113 10.40 7.59 -11.09
CA PRO A 113 10.36 8.64 -12.11
C PRO A 113 11.18 8.37 -13.37
N LYS A 114 12.13 7.44 -13.34
CA LYS A 114 12.97 7.07 -14.51
C LYS A 114 12.39 5.92 -15.32
N ASP A 115 11.55 5.08 -14.71
CA ASP A 115 10.92 3.92 -15.34
C ASP A 115 9.63 3.58 -14.58
N HIS A 116 8.52 4.07 -15.13
CA HIS A 116 7.18 3.96 -14.56
C HIS A 116 6.65 2.52 -14.47
N THR A 117 7.36 1.54 -15.04
CA THR A 117 7.00 0.12 -14.90
C THR A 117 7.39 -0.44 -13.52
N LYS A 118 8.21 0.28 -12.76
CA LYS A 118 8.72 -0.14 -11.45
C LYS A 118 8.10 0.69 -10.33
N ASN A 119 7.65 -0.01 -9.29
CA ASN A 119 7.18 0.60 -8.05
C ASN A 119 8.26 0.57 -6.98
N PHE A 120 8.40 1.66 -6.24
CA PHE A 120 9.33 1.80 -5.13
C PHE A 120 8.57 2.12 -3.85
N VAL A 121 9.15 1.67 -2.72
CA VAL A 121 8.66 2.00 -1.38
C VAL A 121 9.76 2.77 -0.66
N LYS A 122 9.45 3.99 -0.25
CA LYS A 122 10.38 4.90 0.45
C LYS A 122 9.65 5.72 1.50
N ARG A 123 10.40 6.34 2.40
CA ARG A 123 9.87 7.30 3.36
C ARG A 123 9.93 8.71 2.82
N LEU A 124 8.83 9.43 2.95
CA LEU A 124 8.72 10.84 2.60
C LEU A 124 9.42 11.69 3.66
N VAL A 125 10.50 12.38 3.27
CA VAL A 125 11.27 13.23 4.19
C VAL A 125 11.20 14.72 3.85
N GLY A 126 10.90 15.07 2.59
CA GLY A 126 10.69 16.44 2.12
C GLY A 126 9.34 16.64 1.46
N LEU A 127 8.64 17.68 1.90
CA LEU A 127 7.39 18.19 1.33
C LEU A 127 7.65 19.39 0.42
N PRO A 128 6.71 19.76 -0.46
CA PRO A 128 6.79 20.98 -1.28
C PRO A 128 7.21 22.21 -0.47
N GLY A 129 8.25 22.92 -0.94
CA GLY A 129 8.78 24.13 -0.30
C GLY A 129 9.79 23.89 0.82
N ASP A 130 10.02 22.65 1.25
CA ASP A 130 11.08 22.36 2.21
C ASP A 130 12.47 22.60 1.63
N THR A 131 13.39 23.00 2.49
CA THR A 131 14.82 23.02 2.20
C THR A 131 15.49 21.82 2.89
N LEU A 132 16.15 20.96 2.13
CA LEU A 132 16.79 19.74 2.64
C LEU A 132 18.30 19.77 2.42
N ALA A 133 19.06 19.37 3.42
CA ALA A 133 20.49 19.12 3.32
C ALA A 133 20.86 17.84 4.06
N MET A 134 22.01 17.28 3.75
CA MET A 134 22.61 16.20 4.53
C MET A 134 24.02 16.57 4.92
N ARG A 135 24.37 16.33 6.17
CA ARG A 135 25.72 16.53 6.70
C ARG A 135 26.10 15.31 7.51
N ASP A 136 27.18 14.64 7.12
CA ASP A 136 27.66 13.42 7.77
C ASP A 136 26.55 12.36 7.96
N GLY A 137 25.68 12.24 6.95
CA GLY A 137 24.56 11.27 6.93
C GLY A 137 23.29 11.75 7.66
N VAL A 138 23.39 12.81 8.47
CA VAL A 138 22.26 13.39 9.20
C VAL A 138 21.46 14.29 8.27
N LEU A 139 20.15 14.02 8.15
CA LEU A 139 19.25 14.86 7.37
C LEU A 139 18.89 16.13 8.13
N ILE A 140 19.00 17.26 7.46
CA ILE A 140 18.65 18.58 7.95
C ILE A 140 17.49 19.09 7.09
N ARG A 141 16.41 19.51 7.73
CA ARG A 141 15.23 20.07 7.08
C ARG A 141 14.95 21.47 7.62
N ASN A 142 14.83 22.44 6.72
CA ASN A 142 14.59 23.84 7.05
C ASN A 142 15.59 24.37 8.10
N GLY A 143 16.87 23.94 8.00
CA GLY A 143 17.96 24.32 8.91
C GLY A 143 18.04 23.51 10.21
N VAL A 144 17.09 22.60 10.48
CA VAL A 144 17.05 21.80 11.72
C VAL A 144 17.38 20.33 11.43
N ALA A 145 18.32 19.77 12.18
CA ALA A 145 18.62 18.33 12.10
C ALA A 145 17.40 17.51 12.51
N LEU A 146 17.05 16.51 11.70
CA LEU A 146 15.90 15.65 11.95
C LEU A 146 16.28 14.44 12.81
N ALA A 147 15.45 14.17 13.83
CA ALA A 147 15.51 12.92 14.57
C ALA A 147 14.81 11.81 13.77
N GLU A 148 15.57 10.81 13.34
CA GLU A 148 15.08 9.71 12.51
C GLU A 148 15.41 8.37 13.16
N PRO A 149 14.67 7.96 14.22
CA PRO A 149 14.98 6.74 14.98
C PRO A 149 14.79 5.45 14.17
N TYR A 150 14.14 5.53 13.00
CA TYR A 150 13.95 4.43 12.06
C TYR A 150 15.15 4.23 11.11
N VAL A 151 16.07 5.20 11.01
CA VAL A 151 17.19 5.13 10.06
C VAL A 151 18.25 4.15 10.54
N ARG A 152 18.77 3.37 9.60
CA ARG A 152 19.91 2.47 9.79
C ARG A 152 21.07 2.91 8.91
N HIS A 153 22.25 2.94 9.50
CA HIS A 153 23.53 3.11 8.82
C HIS A 153 24.33 1.81 8.93
N LEU A 154 24.19 0.94 7.93
CA LEU A 154 24.88 -0.36 7.88
C LEU A 154 26.30 -0.26 7.33
N ASP A 155 26.61 0.81 6.58
CA ASP A 155 27.93 1.13 6.04
C ASP A 155 28.23 2.64 6.25
N PRO A 156 28.45 3.05 7.51
CA PRO A 156 28.65 4.46 7.85
C PRO A 156 30.00 5.01 7.40
N GLN A 157 30.97 4.14 7.07
CA GLN A 157 32.32 4.55 6.67
C GLN A 157 32.42 4.89 5.18
N SER A 158 31.45 4.44 4.38
CA SER A 158 31.38 4.68 2.94
C SER A 158 30.56 5.93 2.63
N ASP A 159 31.17 6.93 1.99
CA ASP A 159 30.47 8.09 1.45
C ASP A 159 30.79 8.28 -0.04
N PRO A 160 30.23 7.42 -0.91
CA PRO A 160 30.56 7.45 -2.32
C PRO A 160 30.01 8.71 -3.00
N VAL A 161 30.72 9.14 -4.02
CA VAL A 161 30.29 10.19 -4.94
C VAL A 161 29.91 9.53 -6.26
N TRP A 162 28.72 9.86 -6.76
CA TRP A 162 28.17 9.31 -8.00
C TRP A 162 27.77 10.45 -8.95
N GLU A 163 27.88 10.24 -10.26
CA GLU A 163 27.50 11.25 -11.26
C GLU A 163 26.00 11.57 -11.20
N GLU A 164 25.20 10.60 -10.78
CA GLU A 164 23.77 10.73 -10.55
C GLU A 164 23.45 11.85 -9.56
N PHE A 165 24.35 12.21 -8.63
CA PHE A 165 24.08 13.29 -7.67
C PHE A 165 24.16 14.69 -8.28
N ARG A 166 24.67 14.82 -9.51
CA ARG A 166 24.88 16.12 -10.15
C ARG A 166 23.59 16.90 -10.42
N TRP A 167 22.44 16.22 -10.58
CA TRP A 167 21.14 16.91 -10.79
C TRP A 167 20.84 17.92 -9.67
N GLN A 168 21.38 17.69 -8.47
CA GLN A 168 21.11 18.50 -7.28
C GLN A 168 21.59 19.95 -7.45
N SER A 169 22.61 20.22 -8.28
CA SER A 169 23.10 21.59 -8.51
C SER A 169 22.02 22.54 -9.01
N ASP A 170 21.03 22.01 -9.74
CA ASP A 170 19.95 22.78 -10.34
C ASP A 170 18.93 23.27 -9.31
N PHE A 171 18.91 22.65 -8.12
CA PHE A 171 17.95 22.90 -7.05
C PHE A 171 18.60 23.46 -5.77
N LEU A 172 19.88 23.80 -5.84
CA LEU A 172 20.59 24.42 -4.72
C LEU A 172 19.94 25.75 -4.35
N VAL A 173 19.79 25.97 -3.05
CA VAL A 173 19.54 27.31 -2.53
C VAL A 173 20.73 28.18 -2.95
N LYS A 174 20.48 29.17 -3.81
CA LYS A 174 21.51 30.05 -4.36
C LYS A 174 22.03 30.99 -3.29
N VAL A 175 23.00 30.54 -2.51
CA VAL A 175 23.83 31.38 -1.66
C VAL A 175 25.09 31.77 -2.44
N ALA A 176 25.59 33.01 -2.26
CA ALA A 176 26.79 33.47 -2.97
C ALA A 176 27.96 32.49 -2.77
N GLY A 177 28.51 31.98 -3.87
CA GLY A 177 29.66 31.05 -3.87
C GLY A 177 29.33 29.54 -3.78
N ALA A 178 28.11 29.15 -3.39
CA ALA A 178 27.77 27.75 -3.16
C ALA A 178 27.76 26.89 -4.45
N ALA A 179 27.45 27.47 -5.60
CA ALA A 179 27.31 26.74 -6.85
C ALA A 179 28.65 26.39 -7.54
N MET A 180 29.74 27.10 -7.24
CA MET A 180 31.02 26.95 -7.95
C MET A 180 31.88 25.78 -7.44
N ALA A 181 31.58 25.23 -6.25
CA ALA A 181 32.34 24.15 -5.61
C ALA A 181 31.44 23.02 -5.06
N TYR A 182 30.23 22.87 -5.61
CA TYR A 182 29.28 21.87 -5.12
C TYR A 182 29.62 20.46 -5.63
N HIS A 183 30.11 19.61 -4.74
CA HIS A 183 30.43 18.21 -5.00
C HIS A 183 29.65 17.31 -4.03
N PRO A 184 28.40 16.94 -4.35
CA PRO A 184 27.57 16.15 -3.46
C PRO A 184 28.07 14.72 -3.36
N SER A 185 28.05 14.18 -2.15
CA SER A 185 28.21 12.76 -1.87
C SER A 185 26.90 12.16 -1.36
N ARG A 186 26.90 10.88 -1.03
CA ARG A 186 25.73 10.18 -0.48
C ARG A 186 25.29 10.77 0.87
N ASN A 187 26.25 11.22 1.68
CA ASN A 187 26.08 11.68 3.06
C ASN A 187 26.26 13.19 3.23
N ASN A 188 26.74 13.90 2.21
CA ASN A 188 26.98 15.35 2.26
C ASN A 188 26.44 16.04 1.00
N TRP A 189 25.31 16.75 1.13
CA TRP A 189 24.65 17.43 0.02
C TRP A 189 23.67 18.52 0.48
N GLY A 190 23.20 19.32 -0.47
CA GLY A 190 22.27 20.43 -0.28
C GLY A 190 22.92 21.69 0.30
N PRO A 191 22.12 22.68 0.72
CA PRO A 191 20.66 22.66 0.80
C PRO A 191 19.95 22.72 -0.56
N LEU A 192 18.93 21.88 -0.74
CA LEU A 192 18.07 21.78 -1.93
C LEU A 192 16.65 22.23 -1.59
N VAL A 193 16.00 22.98 -2.47
CA VAL A 193 14.57 23.34 -2.31
C VAL A 193 13.71 22.30 -3.01
N VAL A 194 12.75 21.71 -2.30
CA VAL A 194 11.77 20.79 -2.87
C VAL A 194 10.75 21.58 -3.70
N PRO A 195 10.61 21.29 -5.02
CA PRO A 195 9.66 21.99 -5.87
C PRO A 195 8.20 21.78 -5.44
N LEU A 196 7.33 22.67 -5.93
CA LEU A 196 5.89 22.51 -5.74
C LEU A 196 5.39 21.20 -6.38
N SER A 197 4.42 20.55 -5.74
CA SER A 197 3.83 19.27 -6.17
C SER A 197 4.82 18.11 -6.34
N GLN A 198 5.96 18.19 -5.67
CA GLN A 198 6.98 17.13 -5.64
C GLN A 198 7.39 16.82 -4.20
N TYR A 199 7.93 15.62 -4.02
CA TYR A 199 8.38 15.11 -2.72
C TYR A 199 9.81 14.64 -2.80
N PHE A 200 10.53 14.69 -1.68
CA PHE A 200 11.83 14.06 -1.54
C PHE A 200 11.72 12.84 -0.64
N VAL A 201 12.18 11.69 -1.12
CA VAL A 201 12.03 10.42 -0.42
C VAL A 201 13.38 9.75 -0.16
N LEU A 202 13.52 9.09 0.97
CA LEU A 202 14.72 8.34 1.37
C LEU A 202 14.35 6.93 1.81
N GLY A 203 15.28 5.99 1.66
CA GLY A 203 15.17 4.68 2.29
C GLY A 203 15.62 4.73 3.75
N ASP A 204 14.98 3.92 4.59
CA ASP A 204 15.33 3.80 6.01
C ASP A 204 16.71 3.14 6.20
N ASN A 205 17.08 2.22 5.30
CA ASN A 205 18.46 1.75 5.18
C ASN A 205 19.26 2.76 4.33
N ARG A 206 19.82 3.75 5.01
CA ARG A 206 20.35 4.97 4.39
C ARG A 206 21.54 4.73 3.48
N ASP A 207 22.31 3.69 3.79
CA ASP A 207 23.53 3.35 3.08
C ASP A 207 23.28 2.38 1.92
N ASN A 208 22.16 1.64 1.96
CA ASN A 208 21.76 0.70 0.92
C ASN A 208 20.38 1.04 0.33
N SER A 209 20.24 2.26 -0.18
CA SER A 209 18.99 2.72 -0.77
C SER A 209 19.24 3.59 -2.00
N LEU A 210 18.82 3.08 -3.15
CA LEU A 210 18.55 3.90 -4.32
C LEU A 210 17.26 4.70 -4.02
N ASP A 211 17.37 6.02 -3.88
CA ASP A 211 16.29 6.95 -3.50
C ASP A 211 16.46 8.34 -4.15
N SER A 212 15.75 9.38 -3.67
CA SER A 212 15.76 10.72 -4.29
C SER A 212 17.14 11.35 -4.40
N ARG A 213 18.14 10.91 -3.62
CA ARG A 213 19.54 11.36 -3.80
C ARG A 213 20.04 11.09 -5.23
N TYR A 214 19.65 9.97 -5.82
CA TYR A 214 20.13 9.47 -7.11
C TYR A 214 19.30 9.96 -8.31
N TRP A 215 17.99 10.11 -8.15
CA TRP A 215 17.11 10.40 -9.30
C TRP A 215 16.29 11.68 -9.18
N GLY A 216 16.37 12.39 -8.06
CA GLY A 216 15.61 13.61 -7.83
C GLY A 216 14.29 13.40 -7.11
N PHE A 217 13.43 14.41 -7.23
CA PHE A 217 12.15 14.44 -6.55
C PHE A 217 11.13 13.52 -7.21
N VAL A 218 10.09 13.18 -6.46
CA VAL A 218 8.97 12.35 -6.90
C VAL A 218 7.73 13.25 -7.07
N PRO A 219 7.21 13.43 -8.29
CA PRO A 219 5.97 14.15 -8.51
C PRO A 219 4.79 13.49 -7.79
N ASP A 220 3.85 14.31 -7.31
CA ASP A 220 2.61 13.84 -6.66
C ASP A 220 1.80 12.89 -7.56
N SER A 221 1.85 13.14 -8.87
CA SER A 221 1.23 12.31 -9.90
C SER A 221 1.80 10.90 -10.03
N LEU A 222 2.88 10.55 -9.32
CA LEU A 222 3.45 9.20 -9.31
C LEU A 222 3.14 8.42 -8.03
N LEU A 223 2.51 9.05 -7.03
CA LEU A 223 2.13 8.36 -5.80
C LEU A 223 1.03 7.33 -6.08
N ARG A 224 1.20 6.12 -5.57
CA ARG A 224 0.28 4.99 -5.78
C ARG A 224 -0.51 4.63 -4.53
N GLY A 225 0.06 4.84 -3.35
CA GLY A 225 -0.64 4.65 -2.10
C GLY A 225 0.26 4.64 -0.88
N ARG A 226 -0.33 4.30 0.27
CA ARG A 226 0.37 4.16 1.54
C ARG A 226 0.30 2.71 2.00
N PRO A 227 1.43 2.01 2.22
CA PRO A 227 1.41 0.72 2.88
C PRO A 227 0.96 0.91 4.33
N GLU A 228 -0.04 0.13 4.75
CA GLU A 228 -0.61 0.25 6.09
C GLU A 228 -0.26 -0.97 6.95
N VAL A 229 -0.28 -2.17 6.37
CA VAL A 229 -0.11 -3.43 7.11
C VAL A 229 0.73 -4.43 6.33
N VAL A 230 1.59 -5.16 7.04
CA VAL A 230 2.25 -6.38 6.54
C VAL A 230 1.29 -7.56 6.74
N TYR A 231 0.75 -8.12 5.66
CA TYR A 231 -0.23 -9.21 5.74
C TYR A 231 0.38 -10.60 5.55
N PHE A 232 1.62 -10.67 5.10
CA PHE A 232 2.39 -11.91 5.02
C PHE A 232 3.88 -11.55 5.00
N SER A 233 4.72 -12.43 5.53
CA SER A 233 6.17 -12.21 5.51
C SER A 233 6.89 -13.55 5.58
N PHE A 234 7.96 -13.67 4.81
CA PHE A 234 8.85 -14.82 4.86
C PHE A 234 10.30 -14.36 4.72
N ALA A 235 11.25 -15.18 5.17
CA ALA A 235 12.66 -14.98 4.90
C ALA A 235 13.04 -15.71 3.61
N PRO A 236 13.32 -14.99 2.50
CA PRO A 236 13.85 -15.63 1.31
C PRO A 236 15.29 -16.07 1.59
N ASP A 237 15.49 -17.37 1.73
CA ASP A 237 16.82 -17.99 1.63
C ASP A 237 17.12 -18.22 0.14
N SER A 238 18.34 -17.89 -0.29
CA SER A 238 18.82 -18.18 -1.65
C SER A 238 18.84 -19.67 -2.00
N SER A 239 18.84 -20.57 -1.01
CA SER A 239 19.00 -22.02 -1.22
C SER A 239 17.70 -22.83 -1.22
N ASN A 240 16.55 -22.25 -0.84
CA ASN A 240 15.29 -22.99 -0.68
C ASN A 240 14.14 -22.38 -1.51
N GLU A 241 13.72 -23.08 -2.56
CA GLU A 241 12.61 -22.68 -3.45
C GLU A 241 11.26 -22.54 -2.72
N PHE A 242 11.09 -23.22 -1.58
CA PHE A 242 9.88 -23.20 -0.76
C PHE A 242 10.05 -22.43 0.56
N ALA A 243 10.96 -21.45 0.60
CA ALA A 243 11.14 -20.58 1.77
C ALA A 243 9.84 -19.87 2.20
N TRP A 244 8.92 -19.63 1.27
CA TRP A 244 7.60 -19.06 1.54
C TRP A 244 6.68 -19.96 2.37
N LEU A 245 6.94 -21.27 2.47
CA LEU A 245 6.21 -22.20 3.35
C LEU A 245 6.93 -22.47 4.67
N SER A 246 8.26 -22.49 4.64
CA SER A 246 9.08 -22.98 5.76
C SER A 246 9.63 -21.87 6.65
N HIS A 247 9.83 -20.67 6.12
CA HIS A 247 10.49 -19.56 6.80
C HIS A 247 9.55 -18.36 6.96
N VAL A 248 8.29 -18.64 7.30
CA VAL A 248 7.27 -17.62 7.55
C VAL A 248 7.60 -16.86 8.83
N ARG A 249 7.64 -15.53 8.75
CA ARG A 249 7.88 -14.64 9.88
C ARG A 249 6.55 -14.27 10.53
N TRP A 250 5.98 -15.17 11.32
CA TRP A 250 4.66 -14.98 11.95
C TRP A 250 4.55 -13.72 12.80
N ALA A 251 5.64 -13.29 13.44
CA ALA A 251 5.67 -12.07 14.24
C ALA A 251 5.43 -10.78 13.43
N ARG A 252 5.60 -10.82 12.10
CA ARG A 252 5.36 -9.67 11.21
C ARG A 252 3.89 -9.54 10.79
N LEU A 253 3.09 -10.58 10.98
CA LEU A 253 1.71 -10.60 10.50
C LEU A 253 0.88 -9.55 11.26
N GLY A 254 0.32 -8.60 10.52
CA GLY A 254 -0.48 -7.51 11.10
C GLY A 254 0.34 -6.30 11.56
N ASP A 255 1.66 -6.32 11.37
CA ASP A 255 2.52 -5.18 11.71
C ASP A 255 2.08 -3.95 10.91
N ARG A 256 1.88 -2.84 11.62
CA ARG A 256 1.59 -1.56 10.99
C ARG A 256 2.86 -0.92 10.49
N VAL A 257 2.82 -0.45 9.25
CA VAL A 257 3.94 0.29 8.66
C VAL A 257 3.92 1.70 9.21
N ARG A 258 5.02 2.12 9.85
CA ARG A 258 5.17 3.44 10.48
C ARG A 258 6.51 4.07 10.16
#